data_AF-A0A2T6DC27-F1
#
_entry.id   AF-A0A2T6DC27-F1
#
_cell.length_a   1.000
_cell.length_b   1.000
_cell.length_c   1.000
_cell.angle_alpha   90.00
_cell.angle_beta   90.00
_cell.angle_gamma   90.00
#
_symmetry.space_group_name_H-M   'P 1'
#
loop_
_entity.id
_entity.type
_entity.pdbx_description
1 polymer ?
#
loop_
_entity_poly.entity_id
_entity_poly.type
_entity_poly.pdbx_seq_one_letter_code
_entity_poly.pdbx_strand_id
1 'polypeptide(L)'
;MSISPADGGFKNRHNAFTPDDFVARGQNKPHQVWIQDGKQRVACATEDFITGLTYGLDAALGAEEARATLYACGREWGRREAVRLAERMRQEYGGGKLALAQMNRGFVLETWWWPLRAMGFGVCRVNETHRPARGLTQVSLRNSMVARSMEQLGRPVCHLPAGFFAGFFATLDATPDEQIAAVEVECYAMGHDCCQFLVGAPADMALAEAWRKKGDTVDEIIARLLVMSEQPA
;
A
#
# COMPACT_ATOMS: atom_id res chain seq x y z
N MET A 1 19.92 2.19 -28.99
CA MET A 1 19.25 0.87 -28.89
C MET A 1 17.78 1.09 -29.18
N SER A 2 17.23 0.46 -30.22
CA SER A 2 15.80 0.53 -30.54
C SER A 2 15.01 -0.37 -29.59
N ILE A 3 14.04 0.17 -28.87
CA ILE A 3 13.12 -0.60 -28.04
C ILE A 3 12.19 -1.37 -28.99
N SER A 4 12.20 -2.71 -28.93
CA SER A 4 11.29 -3.56 -29.70
C SER A 4 9.99 -3.79 -28.91
N PRO A 5 8.81 -3.81 -29.54
CA PRO A 5 7.56 -4.24 -28.88
C PRO A 5 7.62 -5.67 -28.32
N ALA A 6 8.55 -6.50 -28.81
CA ALA A 6 8.82 -7.82 -28.26
C ALA A 6 9.54 -7.77 -26.88
N ASP A 7 10.12 -6.62 -26.51
CA ASP A 7 10.80 -6.39 -25.23
C ASP A 7 9.85 -5.83 -24.15
N GLY A 8 8.55 -5.72 -24.45
CA GLY A 8 7.52 -5.07 -23.63
C GLY A 8 7.00 -3.79 -24.29
N GLY A 9 5.68 -3.61 -24.30
CA GLY A 9 5.02 -2.49 -24.97
C GLY A 9 3.71 -2.90 -25.64
N PHE A 10 2.59 -2.98 -24.91
CA PHE A 10 1.29 -2.95 -25.60
C PHE A 10 1.11 -1.55 -26.19
N LYS A 11 1.18 -1.45 -27.53
CA LYS A 11 1.26 -0.21 -28.30
C LYS A 11 0.18 0.86 -28.00
N ASN A 12 -0.91 0.54 -27.31
CA ASN A 12 -2.14 1.35 -27.34
C ASN A 12 -2.85 1.55 -25.98
N ARG A 13 -2.30 1.16 -24.82
CA ARG A 13 -2.98 1.38 -23.53
C ARG A 13 -1.98 1.85 -22.47
N HIS A 14 -1.62 3.12 -22.54
CA HIS A 14 -0.94 3.80 -21.44
C HIS A 14 -2.00 4.57 -20.65
N ASN A 15 -2.05 4.32 -19.33
CA ASN A 15 -3.02 4.86 -18.38
C ASN A 15 -4.47 4.43 -18.68
N ALA A 16 -5.07 3.63 -17.79
CA ALA A 16 -6.51 3.44 -17.82
C ALA A 16 -7.17 4.71 -17.25
N PHE A 17 -7.90 5.43 -18.10
CA PHE A 17 -8.54 6.71 -17.75
C PHE A 17 -9.92 6.48 -17.12
N THR A 18 -10.48 5.28 -17.29
CA THR A 18 -11.74 4.85 -16.68
C THR A 18 -11.59 3.46 -16.01
N PRO A 19 -12.44 3.11 -15.02
CA PRO A 19 -12.47 1.76 -14.46
C PRO A 19 -12.70 0.66 -15.52
N ASP A 20 -13.48 0.96 -16.56
CA ASP A 20 -13.78 0.02 -17.67
C ASP A 20 -12.55 -0.24 -18.57
N ASP A 21 -11.57 0.68 -18.58
CA ASP A 21 -10.28 0.46 -19.23
C ASP A 21 -9.40 -0.51 -18.44
N PHE A 22 -9.65 -0.63 -17.12
CA PHE A 22 -8.82 -1.42 -16.21
C PHE A 22 -9.38 -2.80 -15.92
N VAL A 23 -10.71 -2.98 -15.95
CA VAL A 23 -11.39 -4.22 -15.63
C VAL A 23 -12.02 -4.84 -16.87
N ALA A 24 -11.72 -6.12 -17.14
CA ALA A 24 -12.32 -6.90 -18.22
C ALA A 24 -13.25 -7.98 -17.65
N ARG A 25 -14.44 -8.12 -18.24
CA ARG A 25 -15.31 -9.28 -18.02
C ARG A 25 -15.14 -10.29 -19.15
N GLY A 26 -15.12 -11.58 -18.81
CA GLY A 26 -15.00 -12.63 -19.82
C GLY A 26 -16.22 -12.68 -20.75
N GLN A 27 -16.02 -12.54 -22.06
CA GLN A 27 -17.10 -12.55 -23.06
C GLN A 27 -18.01 -13.79 -22.96
N ASN A 28 -17.41 -14.97 -22.76
CA ASN A 28 -18.11 -16.25 -22.62
C ASN A 28 -18.26 -16.71 -21.17
N LYS A 29 -17.71 -15.94 -20.21
CA LYS A 29 -17.72 -16.25 -18.77
C LYS A 29 -17.90 -14.94 -17.99
N PRO A 30 -19.10 -14.34 -17.98
CA PRO A 30 -19.33 -12.99 -17.46
C PRO A 30 -19.12 -12.85 -15.95
N HIS A 31 -19.10 -13.97 -15.22
CA HIS A 31 -18.74 -14.04 -13.80
C HIS A 31 -17.23 -13.91 -13.55
N GLN A 32 -16.40 -14.00 -14.59
CA GLN A 32 -14.95 -13.84 -14.47
C GLN A 32 -14.59 -12.38 -14.72
N VAL A 33 -13.96 -11.79 -13.71
CA VAL A 33 -13.46 -10.42 -13.73
C VAL A 33 -11.94 -10.45 -13.67
N TRP A 34 -11.29 -9.70 -14.54
CA TRP A 34 -9.85 -9.65 -14.69
C TRP A 34 -9.37 -8.21 -14.70
N ILE A 35 -8.18 -7.94 -14.17
CA ILE A 35 -7.48 -6.70 -14.49
C ILE A 35 -6.74 -6.84 -15.82
N GLN A 36 -6.85 -5.83 -16.66
CA GLN A 36 -6.26 -5.79 -18.01
C GLN A 36 -4.72 -5.80 -17.96
N ASP A 37 -4.17 -5.22 -16.90
CA ASP A 37 -2.75 -5.02 -16.62
C ASP A 37 -2.08 -6.24 -15.95
N GLY A 38 -2.12 -7.39 -16.63
CA GLY A 38 -1.44 -8.61 -16.14
C GLY A 38 -2.36 -9.81 -15.89
N LYS A 39 -3.61 -9.77 -16.38
CA LYS A 39 -4.53 -10.92 -16.41
C LYS A 39 -4.75 -11.57 -15.04
N GLN A 40 -4.68 -10.79 -13.96
CA GLN A 40 -5.02 -11.28 -12.64
C GLN A 40 -6.53 -11.31 -12.46
N ARG A 41 -7.05 -12.42 -11.93
CA ARG A 41 -8.47 -12.54 -11.58
C ARG A 41 -8.75 -11.73 -10.34
N VAL A 42 -9.83 -10.96 -10.38
CA VAL A 42 -10.31 -10.16 -9.25
C VAL A 42 -11.76 -10.50 -8.93
N ALA A 43 -12.20 -10.09 -7.75
CA ALA A 43 -13.59 -10.17 -7.33
C ALA A 43 -14.11 -8.76 -7.06
N CYS A 44 -15.33 -8.47 -7.51
CA CYS A 44 -16.05 -7.27 -7.09
C CYS A 44 -16.80 -7.63 -5.80
N ALA A 45 -16.54 -6.89 -4.73
CA ALA A 45 -17.20 -7.04 -3.44
C ALA A 45 -17.70 -5.68 -2.95
N THR A 46 -18.75 -5.69 -2.12
CA THR A 46 -19.21 -4.49 -1.43
C THR A 46 -18.32 -4.21 -0.21
N GLU A 47 -18.47 -3.01 0.36
CA GLU A 47 -17.82 -2.61 1.62
C GLU A 47 -18.14 -3.61 2.77
N ASP A 48 -19.31 -4.25 2.73
CA ASP A 48 -19.72 -5.30 3.69
C ASP A 48 -18.75 -6.48 3.76
N PHE A 49 -18.03 -6.78 2.67
CA PHE A 49 -17.02 -7.83 2.68
C PHE A 49 -15.88 -7.48 3.64
N ILE A 50 -15.45 -6.22 3.66
CA ILE A 50 -14.38 -5.77 4.55
C ILE A 50 -14.87 -5.78 6.00
N THR A 51 -16.08 -5.25 6.24
CA THR A 51 -16.71 -5.25 7.55
C THR A 51 -16.86 -6.68 8.09
N GLY A 52 -17.41 -7.59 7.28
CA GLY A 52 -17.60 -9.00 7.63
C GLY A 52 -16.29 -9.74 7.83
N LEU A 53 -15.26 -9.48 7.00
CA LEU A 53 -13.93 -10.07 7.16
C LEU A 53 -13.30 -9.62 8.48
N THR A 54 -13.33 -8.32 8.79
CA THR A 54 -12.72 -7.80 10.01
C THR A 54 -13.43 -8.31 11.26
N TYR A 55 -14.76 -8.23 11.33
CA TYR A 55 -15.49 -8.75 12.49
C TYR A 55 -15.43 -10.26 12.61
N GLY A 56 -15.47 -10.99 11.49
CA GLY A 56 -15.35 -12.44 11.48
C GLY A 56 -13.99 -12.91 12.02
N LEU A 57 -12.90 -12.24 11.63
CA LEU A 57 -11.56 -12.52 12.17
C LEU A 57 -11.46 -12.17 13.66
N ASP A 58 -12.00 -11.01 14.09
CA ASP A 58 -12.00 -10.60 15.49
C ASP A 58 -12.76 -11.62 16.37
N ALA A 59 -13.94 -12.05 15.92
CA ALA A 59 -14.73 -13.06 16.61
C ALA A 59 -14.07 -14.44 16.66
N ALA A 60 -13.31 -14.82 15.62
CA ALA A 60 -12.70 -16.15 15.52
C ALA A 60 -11.34 -16.25 16.23
N LEU A 61 -10.55 -15.17 16.22
CA LEU A 61 -9.14 -15.19 16.65
C LEU A 61 -8.87 -14.30 17.86
N GLY A 62 -9.74 -13.34 18.15
CA GLY A 62 -9.46 -12.23 19.05
C GLY A 62 -8.84 -11.03 18.32
N ALA A 63 -8.95 -9.86 18.94
CA ALA A 63 -8.60 -8.59 18.29
C ALA A 63 -7.12 -8.49 17.93
N GLU A 64 -6.20 -8.99 18.74
CA GLU A 64 -4.76 -8.88 18.49
C GLU A 64 -4.35 -9.76 17.29
N GLU A 65 -4.75 -11.02 17.31
CA GLU A 65 -4.48 -12.00 16.27
C GLU A 65 -5.18 -11.64 14.95
N ALA A 66 -6.40 -11.11 14.99
CA ALA A 66 -7.08 -10.61 13.80
C ALA A 66 -6.31 -9.45 13.15
N ARG A 67 -5.79 -8.51 13.94
CA ARG A 67 -4.97 -7.40 13.45
C ARG A 67 -3.66 -7.89 12.85
N ALA A 68 -2.98 -8.81 13.52
CA ALA A 68 -1.74 -9.43 13.02
C ALA A 68 -1.98 -10.19 11.71
N THR A 69 -3.10 -10.92 11.62
CA THR A 69 -3.50 -11.66 10.40
C THR A 69 -3.75 -10.71 9.24
N LEU A 70 -4.55 -9.65 9.43
CA LEU A 70 -4.80 -8.65 8.40
C LEU A 70 -3.51 -7.95 7.95
N TYR A 71 -2.61 -7.64 8.88
CA TYR A 71 -1.30 -7.08 8.57
C TYR A 71 -0.44 -8.04 7.72
N ALA A 72 -0.38 -9.32 8.08
CA ALA A 72 0.34 -10.34 7.32
C ALA A 72 -0.23 -10.53 5.91
N CYS A 73 -1.56 -10.58 5.78
CA CYS A 73 -2.23 -10.61 4.47
C CYS A 73 -1.87 -9.38 3.63
N GLY A 74 -1.86 -8.20 4.26
CA GLY A 74 -1.47 -6.95 3.63
C GLY A 74 -0.05 -7.01 3.11
N ARG A 75 0.89 -7.47 3.94
CA ARG A 75 2.31 -7.58 3.59
C ARG A 75 2.55 -8.47 2.38
N GLU A 76 1.96 -9.66 2.37
CA GLU A 76 2.09 -10.55 1.21
C GLU A 76 1.43 -9.95 -0.04
N TRP A 77 0.30 -9.26 0.12
CA TRP A 77 -0.32 -8.54 -0.98
C TRP A 77 0.58 -7.41 -1.54
N GLY A 78 1.15 -6.57 -0.68
CA GLY A 78 2.07 -5.50 -1.07
C GLY A 78 3.29 -6.01 -1.83
N ARG A 79 3.87 -7.12 -1.37
CA ARG A 79 4.99 -7.80 -2.06
C ARG A 79 4.60 -8.26 -3.46
N ARG A 80 3.45 -8.92 -3.60
CA ARG A 80 2.94 -9.38 -4.90
C ARG A 80 2.63 -8.20 -5.83
N GLU A 81 2.09 -7.12 -5.27
CA GLU A 81 1.79 -5.91 -6.03
C GLU A 81 3.05 -5.23 -6.53
N ALA A 82 4.14 -5.18 -5.75
CA ALA A 82 5.43 -4.66 -6.20
C ALA A 82 6.02 -5.49 -7.35
N VAL A 83 5.89 -6.83 -7.29
CA VAL A 83 6.30 -7.73 -8.39
C VAL A 83 5.46 -7.48 -9.65
N ARG A 84 4.14 -7.39 -9.49
CA ARG A 84 3.19 -7.10 -10.58
C ARG A 84 3.47 -5.74 -11.23
N LEU A 85 3.73 -4.72 -10.41
CA LEU A 85 4.11 -3.39 -10.87
C LEU A 85 5.42 -3.42 -11.65
N ALA A 86 6.45 -4.13 -11.18
CA ALA A 86 7.69 -4.24 -11.92
C ALA A 86 7.46 -4.87 -13.32
N GLU A 87 6.59 -5.87 -13.42
CA GLU A 87 6.20 -6.45 -14.71
C GLU A 87 5.44 -5.46 -15.60
N ARG A 88 4.44 -4.76 -15.04
CA ARG A 88 3.71 -3.69 -15.74
C ARG A 88 4.65 -2.63 -16.27
N MET A 89 5.55 -2.11 -15.45
CA MET A 89 6.44 -1.02 -15.85
C MET A 89 7.31 -1.40 -17.05
N ARG A 90 7.74 -2.67 -17.15
CA ARG A 90 8.42 -3.18 -18.35
C ARG A 90 7.51 -3.18 -19.57
N GLN A 91 6.27 -3.60 -19.39
CA GLN A 91 5.28 -3.64 -20.46
C GLN A 91 4.78 -2.25 -20.89
N GLU A 92 4.76 -1.26 -20.01
CA GLU A 92 4.21 0.07 -20.29
C GLU A 92 5.27 1.07 -20.76
N TYR A 93 6.46 1.07 -20.17
CA TYR A 93 7.44 2.15 -20.40
C TYR A 93 8.69 1.70 -21.15
N GLY A 94 8.82 0.39 -21.40
CA GLY A 94 10.10 -0.19 -21.78
C GLY A 94 11.11 -0.08 -20.62
N GLY A 95 12.08 -0.98 -20.56
CA GLY A 95 13.04 -0.96 -19.44
C GLY A 95 13.83 -2.24 -19.22
N GLY A 96 13.71 -3.24 -20.09
CA GLY A 96 14.43 -4.50 -19.92
C GLY A 96 13.96 -5.27 -18.67
N LYS A 97 14.86 -6.04 -18.02
CA LYS A 97 14.54 -6.94 -16.90
C LYS A 97 14.82 -6.34 -15.51
N LEU A 98 14.73 -5.01 -15.37
CA LEU A 98 15.04 -4.36 -14.09
C LEU A 98 14.08 -4.81 -12.98
N ALA A 99 14.63 -5.00 -11.79
CA ALA A 99 13.87 -5.09 -10.56
C ALA A 99 13.38 -3.69 -10.14
N LEU A 100 12.31 -3.62 -9.34
CA LEU A 100 11.69 -2.34 -8.95
C LEU A 100 12.70 -1.42 -8.24
N ALA A 101 13.55 -1.98 -7.38
CA ALA A 101 14.62 -1.25 -6.67
C ALA A 101 15.69 -0.65 -7.59
N GLN A 102 15.78 -1.08 -8.85
CA GLN A 102 16.72 -0.56 -9.84
C GLN A 102 16.09 0.53 -10.73
N MET A 103 14.79 0.78 -10.58
CA MET A 103 14.06 1.80 -11.34
C MET A 103 14.13 3.16 -10.62
N ASN A 104 13.81 4.23 -11.35
CA ASN A 104 13.69 5.56 -10.73
C ASN A 104 12.52 5.56 -9.70
N ARG A 105 12.85 5.69 -8.41
CA ARG A 105 11.88 5.62 -7.30
C ARG A 105 10.72 6.61 -7.46
N GLY A 106 11.02 7.87 -7.79
CA GLY A 106 9.98 8.89 -7.97
C GLY A 106 8.97 8.50 -9.04
N PHE A 107 9.47 8.00 -10.17
CA PHE A 107 8.62 7.51 -11.25
C PHE A 107 7.79 6.27 -10.86
N VAL A 108 8.37 5.32 -10.11
CA VAL A 108 7.63 4.19 -9.56
C VAL A 108 6.50 4.69 -8.65
N LEU A 109 6.78 5.60 -7.73
CA LEU A 109 5.81 6.10 -6.75
C LEU A 109 4.74 7.04 -7.34
N GLU A 110 4.94 7.60 -8.52
CA GLU A 110 3.88 8.31 -9.26
C GLU A 110 2.93 7.32 -9.98
N THR A 111 3.40 6.11 -10.29
CA THR A 111 2.65 5.15 -11.14
C THR A 111 2.14 3.91 -10.39
N TRP A 112 2.58 3.67 -9.16
CA TRP A 112 2.27 2.43 -8.43
C TRP A 112 0.78 2.28 -8.06
N TRP A 113 0.13 3.35 -7.59
CA TRP A 113 -1.16 3.28 -6.89
C TRP A 113 -2.39 3.47 -7.77
N TRP A 114 -2.25 4.04 -8.97
CA TRP A 114 -3.42 4.32 -9.82
C TRP A 114 -4.32 3.10 -10.09
N PRO A 115 -3.82 1.84 -10.22
CA PRO A 115 -4.67 0.66 -10.36
C PRO A 115 -5.57 0.41 -9.15
N LEU A 116 -5.00 0.56 -7.96
CA LEU A 116 -5.71 0.39 -6.69
C LEU A 116 -6.75 1.49 -6.53
N ARG A 117 -6.42 2.73 -6.94
CA ARG A 117 -7.40 3.81 -7.02
C ARG A 117 -8.55 3.48 -7.97
N ALA A 118 -8.27 2.95 -9.17
CA ALA A 118 -9.30 2.56 -10.13
C ALA A 118 -10.20 1.43 -9.62
N MET A 119 -9.68 0.55 -8.75
CA MET A 119 -10.43 -0.51 -8.07
C MET A 119 -11.13 -0.06 -6.76
N GLY A 120 -11.07 1.22 -6.41
CA GLY A 120 -11.80 1.76 -5.25
C GLY A 120 -11.05 1.72 -3.91
N PHE A 121 -9.74 1.43 -3.89
CA PHE A 121 -8.96 1.39 -2.64
C PHE A 121 -8.63 2.78 -2.04
N GLY A 122 -9.03 3.85 -2.71
CA GLY A 122 -8.79 5.22 -2.27
C GLY A 122 -7.62 5.90 -2.99
N VAL A 123 -7.27 7.10 -2.53
CA VAL A 123 -6.20 7.92 -3.10
C VAL A 123 -5.00 7.90 -2.16
N CYS A 124 -3.89 7.35 -2.64
CA CYS A 124 -2.63 7.31 -1.91
C CYS A 124 -1.70 8.44 -2.35
N ARG A 125 -1.02 9.06 -1.39
CA ARG A 125 0.08 10.00 -1.59
C ARG A 125 1.26 9.57 -0.75
N VAL A 126 2.46 9.65 -1.32
CA VAL A 126 3.70 9.31 -0.63
C VAL A 126 4.53 10.58 -0.48
N ASN A 127 5.02 10.79 0.74
CA ASN A 127 5.96 11.86 1.06
C ASN A 127 7.28 11.22 1.54
N GLU A 128 8.33 11.46 0.76
CA GLU A 128 9.68 10.90 0.94
C GLU A 128 10.66 11.93 1.53
N THR A 129 10.18 13.09 1.98
CA THR A 129 11.01 14.21 2.48
C THR A 129 11.97 13.75 3.59
N HIS A 130 11.55 12.82 4.43
CA HIS A 130 12.30 12.36 5.60
C HIS A 130 13.16 11.11 5.32
N ARG A 131 13.05 10.51 4.13
CA ARG A 131 13.74 9.27 3.81
C ARG A 131 15.27 9.41 3.74
N PRO A 132 15.85 10.48 3.15
CA PRO A 132 17.31 10.64 3.13
C PRO A 132 17.94 10.73 4.53
N ALA A 133 17.21 11.29 5.52
CA ALA A 133 17.72 11.49 6.87
C ALA A 133 17.50 10.26 7.77
N ARG A 134 16.36 9.56 7.64
CA ARG A 134 15.92 8.53 8.60
C ARG A 134 15.42 7.23 7.97
N GLY A 135 15.37 7.13 6.65
CA GLY A 135 14.71 6.00 5.99
C GLY A 135 13.19 5.99 6.20
N LEU A 136 12.60 7.13 6.59
CA LEU A 136 11.19 7.26 6.92
C LEU A 136 10.38 7.72 5.71
N THR A 137 9.36 6.94 5.35
CA THR A 137 8.36 7.30 4.34
C THR A 137 7.02 7.57 5.01
N GLN A 138 6.39 8.70 4.68
CA GLN A 138 5.02 9.00 5.11
C GLN A 138 4.05 8.69 3.97
N VAL A 139 2.94 8.03 4.28
CA VAL A 139 1.91 7.67 3.32
C VAL A 139 0.55 8.17 3.81
N SER A 140 -0.15 8.90 2.96
CA SER A 140 -1.52 9.37 3.19
C SER A 140 -2.48 8.58 2.32
N LEU A 141 -3.53 7.99 2.91
CA LEU A 141 -4.59 7.28 2.20
C LEU A 141 -5.94 7.94 2.47
N ARG A 142 -6.45 8.69 1.50
CA ARG A 142 -7.77 9.32 1.54
C ARG A 142 -8.82 8.39 0.94
N ASN A 143 -10.02 8.40 1.50
CA ASN A 143 -11.11 7.50 1.12
C ASN A 143 -10.68 6.02 1.16
N SER A 144 -9.92 5.64 2.20
CA SER A 144 -9.50 4.27 2.44
C SER A 144 -10.72 3.35 2.44
N MET A 145 -10.73 2.34 1.58
CA MET A 145 -11.81 1.34 1.54
C MET A 145 -12.03 0.70 2.91
N VAL A 146 -10.95 0.45 3.67
CA VAL A 146 -11.05 -0.16 5.00
C VAL A 146 -11.64 0.81 6.02
N ALA A 147 -11.12 2.03 6.10
CA ALA A 147 -11.60 2.99 7.11
C ALA A 147 -13.04 3.45 6.84
N ARG A 148 -13.44 3.57 5.57
CA ARG A 148 -14.82 3.90 5.18
C ARG A 148 -15.81 2.78 5.47
N SER A 149 -15.38 1.52 5.40
CA SER A 149 -16.25 0.37 5.74
C SER A 149 -16.46 0.21 7.25
N MET A 150 -15.70 0.95 8.06
CA MET A 150 -15.53 0.74 9.50
C MET A 150 -15.59 2.09 10.26
N GLU A 151 -16.41 3.04 9.76
CA GLU A 151 -16.44 4.41 10.28
C GLU A 151 -16.74 4.45 11.80
N GLN A 152 -16.11 5.40 12.50
CA GLN A 152 -16.40 5.75 13.90
C GLN A 152 -16.11 4.68 14.97
N LEU A 153 -15.17 3.76 14.72
CA LEU A 153 -14.74 2.78 15.74
C LEU A 153 -13.80 3.35 16.82
N GLY A 154 -13.32 4.59 16.66
CA GLY A 154 -12.49 5.25 17.66
C GLY A 154 -11.08 4.64 17.83
N ARG A 155 -10.69 3.72 16.94
CA ARG A 155 -9.36 3.09 16.89
C ARG A 155 -8.90 2.90 15.44
N PRO A 156 -7.59 2.78 15.19
CA PRO A 156 -7.07 2.45 13.86
C PRO A 156 -7.50 1.06 13.41
N VAL A 157 -7.86 0.95 12.13
CA VAL A 157 -8.43 -0.28 11.54
C VAL A 157 -7.75 -0.69 10.23
N CYS A 158 -6.88 0.15 9.67
CA CYS A 158 -6.24 -0.11 8.38
C CYS A 158 -5.02 -1.04 8.51
N HIS A 159 -5.16 -2.17 9.20
CA HIS A 159 -4.07 -3.15 9.35
C HIS A 159 -3.67 -3.79 8.03
N LEU A 160 -4.65 -4.06 7.16
CA LEU A 160 -4.41 -4.57 5.81
C LEU A 160 -3.61 -3.55 4.96
N PRO A 161 -4.00 -2.26 4.83
CA PRO A 161 -3.16 -1.24 4.20
C PRO A 161 -1.79 -1.05 4.85
N ALA A 162 -1.68 -1.06 6.18
CA ALA A 162 -0.39 -0.95 6.86
C ALA A 162 0.54 -2.10 6.45
N GLY A 163 0.04 -3.34 6.44
CA GLY A 163 0.77 -4.50 5.94
C GLY A 163 1.18 -4.31 4.48
N PHE A 164 0.25 -3.87 3.63
CA PHE A 164 0.51 -3.61 2.21
C PHE A 164 1.69 -2.66 2.01
N PHE A 165 1.71 -1.53 2.73
CA PHE A 165 2.81 -0.59 2.62
C PHE A 165 4.13 -1.23 3.06
N ALA A 166 4.16 -1.95 4.17
CA ALA A 166 5.39 -2.62 4.60
C ALA A 166 5.93 -3.59 3.54
N GLY A 167 5.10 -4.47 2.97
CA GLY A 167 5.53 -5.43 1.96
C GLY A 167 5.90 -4.81 0.61
N PHE A 168 5.17 -3.76 0.20
CA PHE A 168 5.48 -3.03 -1.02
C PHE A 168 6.82 -2.30 -0.91
N PHE A 169 7.03 -1.54 0.17
CA PHE A 169 8.27 -0.79 0.37
C PHE A 169 9.47 -1.71 0.65
N ALA A 170 9.29 -2.87 1.29
CA ALA A 170 10.33 -3.91 1.39
C ALA A 170 10.87 -4.29 0.02
N THR A 171 9.96 -4.58 -0.91
CA THR A 171 10.32 -4.97 -2.28
C THR A 171 10.91 -3.80 -3.07
N LEU A 172 10.36 -2.60 -2.91
CA LEU A 172 10.86 -1.38 -3.57
C LEU A 172 12.28 -1.03 -3.11
N ASP A 173 12.59 -1.24 -1.83
CA ASP A 173 13.87 -0.88 -1.23
C ASP A 173 14.88 -2.04 -1.26
N ALA A 174 14.49 -3.20 -1.83
CA ALA A 174 15.25 -4.44 -1.77
C ALA A 174 15.71 -4.78 -0.33
N THR A 175 14.85 -4.51 0.64
CA THR A 175 15.09 -4.65 2.08
C THR A 175 14.35 -5.89 2.59
N PRO A 176 14.96 -6.73 3.44
CA PRO A 176 14.27 -7.86 4.05
C PRO A 176 13.02 -7.41 4.82
N ASP A 177 11.97 -8.22 4.77
CA ASP A 177 10.67 -7.93 5.37
C ASP A 177 10.79 -7.58 6.86
N GLU A 178 11.66 -8.27 7.60
CA GLU A 178 11.90 -8.05 9.01
C GLU A 178 12.59 -6.72 9.35
N GLN A 179 13.15 -6.03 8.35
CA GLN A 179 13.84 -4.74 8.53
C GLN A 179 12.94 -3.55 8.16
N ILE A 180 11.70 -3.79 7.76
CA ILE A 180 10.75 -2.73 7.44
C ILE A 180 9.35 -3.05 7.98
N ALA A 181 8.77 -2.06 8.63
CA ALA A 181 7.42 -2.11 9.15
C ALA A 181 6.67 -0.85 8.74
N ALA A 182 5.37 -0.88 8.97
CA ALA A 182 4.50 0.26 8.75
C ALA A 182 3.43 0.31 9.83
N VAL A 183 3.09 1.52 10.27
CA VAL A 183 2.11 1.76 11.32
C VAL A 183 1.15 2.88 10.91
N GLU A 184 -0.14 2.69 11.20
CA GLU A 184 -1.16 3.74 11.07
C GLU A 184 -1.10 4.67 12.30
N VAL A 185 -0.75 5.93 12.06
CA VAL A 185 -0.61 6.98 13.09
C VAL A 185 -1.85 7.88 13.14
N GLU A 186 -2.59 8.03 12.05
CA GLU A 186 -3.90 8.68 12.05
C GLU A 186 -4.87 7.84 11.24
N CYS A 187 -6.13 7.79 11.65
CA CYS A 187 -7.14 6.97 11.00
C CYS A 187 -8.43 7.76 10.79
N TYR A 188 -9.02 7.64 9.60
CA TYR A 188 -10.34 8.21 9.33
C TYR A 188 -11.42 7.64 10.26
N ALA A 189 -11.33 6.36 10.65
CA ALA A 189 -12.25 5.75 11.60
C ALA A 189 -12.14 6.33 13.03
N MET A 190 -11.12 7.15 13.30
CA MET A 190 -10.95 7.92 14.55
C MET A 190 -11.37 9.39 14.41
N GLY A 191 -11.88 9.82 13.26
CA GLY A 191 -12.31 11.20 13.00
C GLY A 191 -11.28 12.09 12.31
N HIS A 192 -10.14 11.56 11.86
CA HIS A 192 -9.20 12.31 11.02
C HIS A 192 -9.68 12.41 9.57
N ASP A 193 -9.20 13.41 8.81
CA ASP A 193 -9.59 13.62 7.41
C ASP A 193 -9.15 12.50 6.45
N CYS A 194 -8.12 11.75 6.83
CA CYS A 194 -7.61 10.59 6.09
C CYS A 194 -6.76 9.69 7.00
N CYS A 195 -6.35 8.53 6.48
CA CYS A 195 -5.42 7.67 7.18
C CYS A 195 -3.98 8.08 6.88
N GLN A 196 -3.14 8.22 7.91
CA GLN A 196 -1.70 8.47 7.78
C GLN A 196 -0.93 7.25 8.28
N PHE A 197 0.08 6.85 7.50
CA PHE A 197 0.98 5.75 7.82
C PHE A 197 2.42 6.24 7.79
N LEU A 198 3.22 5.67 8.67
CA LEU A 198 4.67 5.75 8.61
C LEU A 198 5.21 4.39 8.18
N VAL A 199 6.27 4.39 7.37
CA VAL A 199 6.98 3.20 6.92
C VAL A 199 8.47 3.40 7.17
N GLY A 200 9.12 2.43 7.81
CA GLY A 200 10.53 2.52 8.17
C GLY A 200 10.98 1.34 9.03
N ALA A 201 12.08 1.53 9.77
CA ALA A 201 12.63 0.51 10.65
C ALA A 201 11.61 0.07 11.74
N PRO A 202 11.51 -1.23 12.06
CA PRO A 202 10.54 -1.74 13.04
C PRO A 202 10.61 -1.07 14.41
N ALA A 203 11.81 -0.75 14.91
CA ALA A 203 11.99 -0.06 16.19
C ALA A 203 11.34 1.33 16.18
N ASP A 204 11.52 2.09 15.09
CA ASP A 204 10.91 3.42 14.92
C ASP A 204 9.38 3.31 14.81
N MET A 205 8.87 2.28 14.12
CA MET A 205 7.42 2.05 13.99
C MET A 205 6.78 1.65 15.32
N ALA A 206 7.47 0.88 16.17
CA ALA A 206 7.01 0.56 17.52
C ALA A 206 6.93 1.81 18.41
N LEU A 207 7.92 2.71 18.31
CA LEU A 207 7.90 4.00 19.01
C LEU A 207 6.75 4.89 18.51
N ALA A 208 6.57 5.00 17.19
CA ALA A 208 5.46 5.73 16.59
C ALA A 208 4.09 5.20 17.06
N GLU A 209 3.91 3.88 17.15
CA GLU A 209 2.67 3.31 17.71
C GLU A 209 2.47 3.70 19.17
N ALA A 210 3.53 3.65 19.98
CA ALA A 210 3.47 3.99 21.40
C ALA A 210 3.14 5.47 21.62
N TRP A 211 3.72 6.37 20.83
CA TRP A 211 3.46 7.81 20.86
C TRP A 211 2.07 8.16 20.38
N ARG A 212 1.59 7.52 19.31
CA ARG A 212 0.20 7.65 18.88
C ARG A 212 -0.79 7.23 19.97
N LYS A 213 -0.53 6.12 20.67
CA LYS A 213 -1.37 5.67 21.80
C LYS A 213 -1.40 6.68 22.96
N LYS A 214 -0.37 7.51 23.09
CA LYS A 214 -0.32 8.62 24.07
C LYS A 214 -1.02 9.89 23.59
N GLY A 215 -1.41 9.95 22.31
CA GLY A 215 -2.10 11.09 21.71
C GLY A 215 -1.19 12.05 20.95
N ASP A 216 0.07 11.70 20.70
CA ASP A 216 0.95 12.52 19.86
C ASP A 216 0.43 12.56 18.42
N THR A 217 0.49 13.73 17.79
CA THR A 217 0.14 13.96 16.39
C THR A 217 1.18 13.36 15.44
N VAL A 218 0.82 13.18 14.16
CA VAL A 218 1.76 12.68 13.14
C VAL A 218 3.02 13.55 13.04
N ASP A 219 2.88 14.88 13.09
CA ASP A 219 4.01 15.81 12.99
C ASP A 219 4.93 15.72 14.22
N GLU A 220 4.37 15.58 15.42
CA GLU A 220 5.15 15.36 16.65
C GLU A 220 5.90 14.02 16.62
N ILE A 221 5.25 12.96 16.15
CA ILE A 221 5.88 11.64 15.98
C ILE A 221 7.06 11.74 15.01
N ILE A 222 6.85 12.34 13.83
CA ILE A 222 7.91 12.51 12.82
C ILE A 222 9.06 13.33 13.40
N ALA A 223 8.77 14.48 14.02
CA ALA A 223 9.80 15.35 14.60
C ALA A 223 10.67 14.60 15.63
N ARG A 224 10.04 13.81 16.51
CA ARG A 224 10.79 13.00 17.50
C ARG A 224 11.65 11.92 16.85
N LEU A 225 11.13 11.21 15.84
CA LEU A 225 11.91 10.19 15.11
C LEU A 225 13.14 10.80 14.43
N LEU A 226 13.02 12.03 13.91
CA LEU A 226 14.12 12.74 13.26
C LEU A 226 15.21 13.21 14.24
N VAL A 227 14.87 13.53 15.49
CA VAL A 227 15.87 13.98 16.49
C VAL A 227 16.61 12.79 17.11
N MET A 228 15.98 11.61 17.17
CA MET A 228 16.61 10.40 17.73
C MET A 228 17.84 9.90 16.93
N SER A 229 18.17 10.48 15.76
CA SER A 229 19.39 10.12 15.00
C SER A 229 20.66 10.81 15.51
N GLU A 230 20.56 11.73 16.48
CA GLU A 230 21.71 12.48 16.99
C GLU A 230 22.43 11.83 18.17
N GLN A 231 22.00 10.66 18.65
CA GLN A 231 22.77 9.91 19.64
C GLN A 231 23.73 8.93 18.95
N PRO A 232 25.06 9.14 19.01
CA PRO A 232 26.02 8.17 18.51
C PRO A 232 25.93 6.88 19.33
N ALA A 233 26.10 5.76 18.64
CA ALA A 233 26.27 4.44 19.21
C ALA A 233 27.47 4.38 20.19
#